data_AF-A0A2R8B4B9-F1
#
_entry.id   AF-A0A2R8B4B9-F1
#
_cell.length_a   1.000
_cell.length_b   1.000
_cell.length_c   1.000
_cell.angle_alpha   90.00
_cell.angle_beta   90.00
_cell.angle_gamma   90.00
#
_symmetry.space_group_name_H-M   'P 1'
#
loop_
_entity.id
_entity.type
_entity.pdbx_description
1 polymer ?
#
loop_
_entity_poly.entity_id
_entity_poly.type
_entity_poly.pdbx_seq_one_letter_code
_entity_poly.pdbx_strand_id
1 'polypeptide(L)' 'MALWKKYVKPTSLTWLASALPLLGGLFIAFEPVHRLTEWADSLRLVFGGASPYVLINAGLVGIGLRGAVAR' A
#
# COMPACT_ATOMS: atom_id res chain seq x y z
N MET A 1 8.19 -0.70 -23.23
CA MET A 1 8.34 -1.50 -21.99
C MET A 1 6.95 -1.83 -21.45
N ALA A 2 6.67 -3.08 -21.10
CA ALA A 2 5.36 -3.45 -20.55
C ALA A 2 5.09 -2.68 -19.24
N LEU A 3 3.86 -2.16 -19.08
CA LEU A 3 3.46 -1.35 -17.91
C LEU A 3 3.72 -2.07 -16.59
N TRP A 4 3.51 -3.40 -16.55
CA TRP A 4 3.82 -4.24 -15.40
C TRP A 4 5.29 -4.12 -14.95
N LYS A 5 6.25 -4.20 -15.89
CA LYS A 5 7.68 -4.08 -15.58
C LYS A 5 8.07 -2.70 -15.07
N LYS A 6 7.27 -1.66 -15.34
CA LYS A 6 7.48 -0.29 -14.88
C LYS A 6 7.02 -0.10 -13.44
N TYR A 7 5.81 -0.57 -13.12
CA TYR A 7 5.16 -0.31 -11.84
C TYR A 7 5.33 -1.40 -10.79
N VAL A 8 5.73 -2.62 -11.15
CA VAL A 8 5.91 -3.73 -10.21
C VAL A 8 7.40 -4.05 -10.07
N LYS A 9 7.95 -3.74 -8.90
CA LYS A 9 9.40 -3.80 -8.62
C LYS A 9 9.64 -4.39 -7.23
N PRO A 10 9.42 -5.69 -7.03
CA PRO A 10 9.41 -6.32 -5.70
C PRO A 10 10.77 -6.29 -4.99
N THR A 11 11.87 -6.10 -5.72
CA THR A 11 13.22 -5.98 -5.15
C THR A 11 13.59 -4.54 -4.75
N SER A 12 12.71 -3.56 -4.99
CA SER A 12 12.99 -2.15 -4.73
C SER A 12 12.43 -1.72 -3.38
N LEU A 13 13.30 -1.23 -2.48
CA LEU A 13 12.88 -0.77 -1.15
C LEU A 13 11.83 0.34 -1.22
N THR A 14 12.00 1.33 -2.10
CA THR A 14 11.02 2.41 -2.31
C THR A 14 9.67 1.88 -2.80
N TRP A 15 9.69 0.82 -3.64
CA TRP A 15 8.46 0.17 -4.08
C TRP A 15 7.78 -0.56 -2.91
N LEU A 16 8.54 -1.32 -2.12
CA LEU A 16 8.02 -2.03 -0.95
C LEU A 16 7.46 -1.05 0.10
N ALA A 17 8.17 0.04 0.38
CA ALA A 17 7.73 1.11 1.28
C ALA A 17 6.42 1.78 0.81
N SER A 18 6.15 1.78 -0.49
CA SER A 18 4.88 2.27 -1.06
C SER A 18 3.80 1.18 -1.09
N ALA A 19 4.18 -0.07 -1.33
CA ALA A 19 3.26 -1.20 -1.41
C ALA A 19 2.68 -1.56 -0.04
N LEU A 20 3.45 -1.44 1.04
CA LEU A 20 3.00 -1.76 2.40
C LEU A 20 1.79 -0.94 2.86
N PRO A 21 1.79 0.41 2.81
CA PRO A 21 0.60 1.19 3.17
C PRO A 21 -0.55 0.92 2.19
N LEU A 22 -0.29 0.71 0.89
CA LEU A 22 -1.35 0.35 -0.06
C LEU A 22 -2.06 -0.96 0.35
N LEU A 23 -1.29 -2.02 0.60
CA LEU A 23 -1.81 -3.33 0.99
C LEU A 23 -2.47 -3.29 2.37
N GLY A 24 -1.87 -2.58 3.33
CA GLY A 24 -2.46 -2.40 4.66
C GLY A 24 -3.78 -1.65 4.62
N GLY A 25 -3.85 -0.55 3.85
CA GLY A 25 -5.09 0.20 3.63
C GLY A 25 -6.16 -0.63 2.93
N LEU A 26 -5.79 -1.43 1.92
CA LEU A 26 -6.72 -2.38 1.29
C LEU A 26 -7.22 -3.42 2.29
N PHE A 27 -6.35 -4.04 3.08
CA PHE A 27 -6.75 -5.01 4.09
C PHE A 27 -7.77 -4.40 5.07
N ILE A 28 -7.49 -3.21 5.63
CA ILE A 28 -8.42 -2.54 6.54
C ILE A 28 -9.75 -2.18 5.84
N ALA A 29 -9.70 -1.73 4.59
CA ALA A 29 -10.90 -1.40 3.82
C ALA A 29 -11.80 -2.62 3.55
N PHE A 30 -11.20 -3.80 3.41
CA PHE A 30 -11.90 -5.07 3.19
C PHE A 30 -12.29 -5.78 4.49
N GLU A 31 -12.13 -5.15 5.66
CA GLU A 31 -12.55 -5.71 6.94
C GLU A 31 -13.98 -6.30 6.94
N PRO A 32 -15.00 -5.65 6.34
CA PRO A 32 -16.36 -6.20 6.31
C PRO A 32 -16.47 -7.55 5.58
N VAL A 33 -15.52 -7.86 4.68
CA VAL A 33 -15.50 -9.09 3.88
C VAL A 33 -14.85 -10.23 4.64
N HIS A 34 -13.67 -10.02 5.21
CA HIS A 34 -12.90 -11.09 5.86
C HIS A 34 -13.14 -11.19 7.38
N ARG A 35 -13.72 -10.16 8.03
CA ARG A 35 -14.08 -10.15 9.47
C ARG A 35 -12.91 -10.38 10.43
N LEU A 36 -11.70 -10.00 10.03
CA LEU A 36 -10.49 -10.12 10.88
C LEU A 36 -10.23 -8.82 11.62
N THR A 37 -11.14 -8.42 12.51
CA THR A 37 -11.13 -7.12 13.18
C THR A 37 -9.85 -6.89 14.00
N GLU A 38 -9.39 -7.87 14.77
CA GLU A 38 -8.16 -7.73 15.57
C GLU A 38 -6.90 -7.49 14.71
N TRP A 39 -6.86 -8.09 13.52
CA TRP A 39 -5.77 -7.88 12.55
C TRP A 39 -5.86 -6.50 11.92
N ALA A 40 -7.07 -6.05 11.57
CA ALA A 40 -7.31 -4.71 11.05
C ALA A 40 -6.94 -3.64 12.09
N ASP A 41 -7.28 -3.85 13.35
CA ASP A 41 -6.92 -2.96 14.46
C ASP A 41 -5.41 -2.93 14.70
N SER A 42 -4.74 -4.09 14.65
CA SER A 42 -3.27 -4.15 14.71
C SER A 42 -2.62 -3.33 13.60
N LEU A 43 -3.13 -3.43 12.36
CA LEU A 43 -2.63 -2.61 11.25
C LEU A 43 -2.95 -1.12 11.41
N ARG A 44 -4.14 -0.76 11.91
CA ARG A 44 -4.48 0.63 12.25
C ARG A 44 -3.46 1.21 13.22
N LEU A 45 -3.06 0.45 14.25
CA LEU A 45 -2.03 0.87 15.21
C LEU A 45 -0.66 1.03 14.56
N VAL A 46 -0.22 0.08 13.72
CA VAL A 46 1.06 0.15 12.98
C VAL A 46 1.13 1.41 12.12
N PHE A 47 0.02 1.82 11.51
CA PHE A 47 -0.07 3.02 10.69
C PHE A 47 -0.51 4.28 11.44
N GLY A 48 -0.44 4.29 12.78
CA GLY A 48 -0.71 5.48 13.59
C GLY A 48 -2.15 5.98 13.52
N GLY A 49 -3.12 5.09 13.28
CA GLY A 49 -4.53 5.42 13.15
C GLY A 49 -4.92 6.09 11.83
N ALA A 50 -4.03 6.10 10.84
CA ALA A 50 -4.35 6.64 9.51
C ALA A 50 -5.54 5.91 8.89
N SER A 51 -6.40 6.66 8.21
CA SER A 51 -7.58 6.07 7.56
C SER A 51 -7.16 5.19 6.35
N PRO A 52 -7.95 4.16 6.01
CA PRO A 52 -7.63 3.27 4.88
C PRO A 52 -7.42 4.02 3.55
N TYR A 53 -8.22 5.07 3.31
CA TYR A 53 -8.10 5.92 2.13
C TYR A 53 -6.74 6.62 2.04
N VAL A 54 -6.24 7.15 3.16
CA VAL A 54 -4.93 7.82 3.20
C VAL A 54 -3.82 6.84 2.86
N LEU A 55 -3.88 5.62 3.42
CA LEU A 55 -2.88 4.57 3.18
C LEU A 55 -2.86 4.10 1.72
N ILE A 56 -4.04 3.88 1.14
CA ILE A 56 -4.17 3.50 -0.27
C ILE A 56 -3.57 4.57 -1.18
N ASN A 57 -3.93 5.84 -0.98
CA ASN A 57 -3.42 6.92 -1.83
C ASN A 57 -1.93 7.17 -1.64
N ALA A 58 -1.43 7.12 -0.41
CA ALA A 58 0.00 7.26 -0.14
C ALA A 58 0.82 6.21 -0.91
N GLY A 59 0.36 4.95 -0.89
CA GLY A 59 1.01 3.87 -1.62
C GLY A 59 0.91 4.00 -3.14
N LEU A 60 -0.25 4.38 -3.68
CA LEU A 60 -0.42 4.64 -5.12
C LEU A 60 0.47 5.79 -5.61
N VAL A 61 0.54 6.89 -4.84
CA VAL A 61 1.42 8.02 -5.13
C VAL A 61 2.88 7.57 -5.12
N GLY A 62 3.30 6.81 -4.11
CA GLY A 62 4.68 6.30 -4.02
C GLY A 62 5.07 5.39 -5.21
N ILE A 63 4.20 4.45 -5.59
CA ILE A 63 4.41 3.59 -6.76
C ILE A 63 4.46 4.42 -8.06
N GLY A 64 3.55 5.39 -8.21
CA GLY A 64 3.49 6.29 -9.37
C GLY A 64 4.76 7.14 -9.51
N LEU A 65 5.18 7.82 -8.45
CA LEU A 65 6.39 8.63 -8.41
C LEU A 65 7.63 7.80 -8.71
N ARG A 66 7.75 6.63 -8.09
CA ARG A 66 8.86 5.71 -8.36
C ARG A 66 8.88 5.28 -9.82
N GLY A 67 7.72 4.97 -10.40
CA GLY A 67 7.60 4.63 -11.82
C GLY A 67 7.93 5.80 -12.77
N ALA A 68 7.76 7.05 -12.32
CA ALA A 68 8.10 8.24 -13.10
C ALA A 68 9.60 8.59 -13.03
N VAL A 69 10.23 8.39 -11.87
CA VAL A 69 11.65 8.74 -11.63
C VAL A 69 12.61 7.64 -12.05
N ALA A 70 12.26 6.37 -11.84
CA ALA A 70 13.07 5.23 -12.29
C ALA A 70 12.91 5.05 -13.81
N ARG A 71 13.76 5.73 -14.59
CA ARG A 71 13.94 5.44 -16.02
C ARG A 71 14.66 4.11 -16.20
#